data_AF-A0A929YAM9-F1
#
_entry.id   AF-A0A929YAM9-F1
#
_cell.length_a   1.000
_cell.length_b   1.000
_cell.length_c   1.000
_cell.angle_alpha   90.00
_cell.angle_beta   90.00
_cell.angle_gamma   90.00
#
_symmetry.space_group_name_H-M   'P 1'
#
loop_
_entity.id
_entity.type
_entity.pdbx_description
1 polymer ?
#
loop_
_entity_poly.entity_id
_entity_poly.type
_entity_poly.pdbx_seq_one_letter_code
_entity_poly.pdbx_strand_id
1 'polypeptide(L)'
;MGLMKLKPACKDYLWGGNRLKTEYGIACEGEILSEAWVLSCHPDGPSVIENGAYAGKTLREYLEAEGKAVLGKNGAKFTDFPILTKLI
;
A
#
# COMPACT_ATOMS: atom_id res chain seq x y z
N MET A 1 12.85 -11.21 10.73
CA MET A 1 11.91 -10.56 9.78
C MET A 1 12.17 -9.06 9.85
N GLY A 2 12.51 -8.42 8.73
CA GLY A 2 12.81 -6.98 8.70
C GLY A 2 11.56 -6.13 8.49
N LEU A 3 11.63 -4.85 8.81
CA LEU A 3 10.57 -3.89 8.49
C LEU A 3 10.50 -3.67 6.98
N MET A 4 9.31 -3.81 6.40
CA MET A 4 9.03 -3.53 4.99
C MET A 4 8.37 -2.18 4.86
N LYS A 5 9.04 -1.26 4.17
CA LYS A 5 8.50 0.05 3.80
C LYS A 5 7.68 -0.13 2.52
N LEU A 6 6.48 0.43 2.52
CA LEU A 6 5.56 0.37 1.39
C LEU A 6 5.50 1.73 0.70
N LYS A 7 5.61 1.71 -0.63
CA LYS A 7 5.27 2.85 -1.48
C LYS A 7 3.76 2.89 -1.64
N PRO A 8 3.10 4.02 -1.31
CA PRO A 8 1.66 4.14 -1.44
C PRO A 8 1.25 4.23 -2.91
N ALA A 9 0.04 3.74 -3.23
CA ALA A 9 -0.60 4.07 -4.49
C ALA A 9 -1.35 5.39 -4.34
N CYS A 10 -1.11 6.33 -5.27
CA CYS A 10 -1.73 7.65 -5.24
C CYS A 10 -2.91 7.75 -6.20
N LYS A 11 -3.93 8.48 -5.75
CA LYS A 11 -5.13 8.79 -6.50
C LYS A 11 -5.31 10.31 -6.55
N ASP A 12 -5.74 10.82 -7.68
CA ASP A 12 -5.84 12.24 -8.03
C ASP A 12 -7.28 12.64 -8.40
N TYR A 13 -8.26 12.18 -7.60
CA TYR A 13 -9.67 12.48 -7.83
C TYR A 13 -9.98 13.98 -7.75
N LEU A 14 -11.08 14.41 -8.39
CA LEU A 14 -11.50 15.81 -8.51
C LEU A 14 -11.61 16.57 -7.18
N TRP A 15 -11.90 15.88 -6.08
CA TRP A 15 -12.05 16.46 -4.76
C TRP A 15 -10.72 16.59 -4.00
N GLY A 16 -9.62 16.09 -4.57
CA GLY A 16 -8.31 16.11 -3.95
C GLY A 16 -7.68 17.51 -3.86
N GLY A 17 -6.62 17.60 -3.06
CA GLY A 17 -5.81 18.82 -2.92
C GLY A 17 -4.33 18.46 -2.88
N ASN A 18 -3.52 19.25 -2.18
CA ASN A 18 -2.06 19.02 -2.07
C ASN A 18 -1.58 18.69 -0.66
N ARG A 19 -2.47 18.65 0.34
CA ARG A 19 -2.12 18.49 1.77
C ARG A 19 -1.32 17.23 2.06
N LEU A 20 -1.68 16.10 1.45
CA LEU A 20 -0.94 14.84 1.59
C LEU A 20 0.51 14.95 1.06
N LYS A 21 0.76 15.80 0.07
CA LYS A 21 2.12 16.08 -0.43
C LYS A 21 2.86 17.03 0.50
N THR A 22 2.22 18.13 0.92
CA THR A 22 2.87 19.24 1.64
C THR A 22 3.02 19.00 3.14
N GLU A 23 2.02 18.42 3.80
CA GLU A 23 2.01 18.19 5.25
C GLU A 23 2.53 16.79 5.62
N TYR A 24 2.31 15.80 4.76
CA TYR A 24 2.67 14.39 5.03
C TYR A 24 3.85 13.88 4.20
N GLY A 25 4.39 14.71 3.29
CA GLY A 25 5.57 14.36 2.49
C GLY A 25 5.36 13.19 1.53
N ILE A 26 4.11 12.90 1.13
CA ILE A 26 3.83 11.78 0.23
C ILE A 26 4.24 12.18 -1.19
N ALA A 27 5.32 11.55 -1.66
CA ALA A 27 5.85 11.78 -2.99
C ALA A 27 4.97 11.12 -4.06
N CYS A 28 4.19 11.94 -4.76
CA CYS A 28 3.41 11.52 -5.91
C CYS A 28 3.38 12.58 -7.01
N GLU A 29 3.30 12.10 -8.25
CA GLU A 29 3.27 12.92 -9.45
C GLU A 29 1.99 13.78 -9.54
N GLY A 30 2.02 14.82 -10.36
CA GLY A 30 0.91 15.76 -10.54
C GLY A 30 0.78 16.79 -9.42
N GLU A 31 -0.29 17.60 -9.46
CA GLU A 31 -0.57 18.62 -8.43
C GLU A 31 -1.56 18.11 -7.38
N ILE A 32 -2.55 17.32 -7.80
CA ILE A 32 -3.63 16.80 -6.95
C ILE A 32 -3.24 15.44 -6.37
N LEU A 33 -3.49 15.25 -5.08
CA LEU A 33 -3.45 13.97 -4.37
C LEU A 33 -4.64 13.90 -3.42
N SER A 34 -5.61 13.07 -3.80
CA SER A 34 -6.87 12.86 -3.08
C SER A 34 -6.76 11.72 -2.07
N GLU A 35 -6.20 10.57 -2.47
CA GLU A 35 -5.98 9.43 -1.58
C GLU A 35 -4.56 8.89 -1.73
N ALA A 36 -3.95 8.53 -0.62
CA ALA A 36 -2.72 7.72 -0.60
C ALA A 36 -3.01 6.36 0.05
N TRP A 37 -2.96 5.28 -0.72
CA TRP A 37 -3.23 3.92 -0.25
C TRP A 37 -1.92 3.33 0.29
N VAL A 38 -1.72 3.49 1.60
CA VAL A 38 -0.45 3.20 2.29
C VAL A 38 -0.29 1.72 2.67
N LEU A 39 -1.39 0.96 2.69
CA LEU A 39 -1.38 -0.49 2.87
C LEU A 39 -2.51 -1.09 2.02
N SER A 40 -2.15 -1.66 0.87
CA SER A 40 -3.12 -2.12 -0.11
C SER A 40 -2.65 -3.36 -0.87
N CYS A 41 -3.54 -4.35 -0.98
CA CYS A 41 -3.47 -5.42 -1.98
C CYS A 41 -4.53 -5.26 -3.09
N HIS A 42 -5.21 -4.12 -3.14
CA HIS A 42 -6.29 -3.89 -4.09
C HIS A 42 -5.72 -3.74 -5.52
N PRO A 43 -6.31 -4.40 -6.54
CA PRO A 43 -5.79 -4.38 -7.93
C PRO A 43 -5.54 -2.98 -8.50
N ASP A 44 -6.44 -2.04 -8.24
CA ASP A 44 -6.33 -0.67 -8.76
C ASP A 44 -5.24 0.18 -8.09
N GLY A 45 -4.69 -0.26 -6.96
CA GLY A 45 -3.70 0.50 -6.22
C GLY A 45 -2.91 -0.37 -5.27
N PRO A 46 -2.14 -1.35 -5.76
CA PRO A 46 -1.34 -2.22 -4.92
C PRO A 46 -0.17 -1.43 -4.30
N SER A 47 0.11 -1.65 -3.03
CA SER A 47 1.32 -1.13 -2.39
C SER A 47 2.55 -1.93 -2.87
N VAL A 48 3.66 -1.23 -3.13
CA VAL A 48 4.92 -1.85 -3.58
C VAL A 48 5.95 -1.79 -2.45
N ILE A 49 6.68 -2.88 -2.22
CA ILE A 49 7.72 -2.95 -1.19
C ILE A 49 8.96 -2.18 -1.70
N GLU A 50 9.46 -1.23 -0.91
CA GLU A 50 10.60 -0.37 -1.29
C GLU A 50 11.97 -0.94 -0.93
N ASN A 51 12.04 -1.89 0.00
CA ASN A 51 13.29 -2.32 0.60
C ASN A 51 13.37 -3.83 0.84
N GLY A 52 14.60 -4.32 1.02
CA GLY A 52 14.89 -5.72 1.34
C GLY A 52 14.70 -6.67 0.15
N ALA A 53 14.60 -7.97 0.44
CA ALA A 53 14.60 -9.03 -0.57
C ALA A 53 13.37 -9.04 -1.49
N TYR A 54 12.28 -8.39 -1.08
CA TYR A 54 11.04 -8.29 -1.86
C TYR A 54 10.88 -6.90 -2.50
N ALA A 55 11.92 -6.06 -2.50
CA ALA A 55 11.86 -4.75 -3.13
C ALA A 55 11.40 -4.85 -4.59
N GLY A 56 10.48 -3.98 -4.98
CA GLY A 56 9.87 -3.97 -6.31
C GLY A 56 8.67 -4.90 -6.47
N LYS A 57 8.43 -5.83 -5.54
CA LYS A 57 7.20 -6.65 -5.54
C LYS A 57 6.04 -5.90 -4.89
N THR A 58 4.84 -6.19 -5.35
CA THR A 58 3.60 -5.78 -4.70
C THR A 58 3.40 -6.54 -3.39
N LEU A 59 2.63 -5.95 -2.48
CA LEU A 59 2.25 -6.63 -1.24
C LEU A 59 1.50 -7.94 -1.50
N ARG A 60 0.67 -8.00 -2.56
CA ARG A 60 -0.03 -9.23 -2.96
C ARG A 60 0.97 -10.32 -3.36
N GLU A 61 1.93 -10.02 -4.23
CA GLU A 61 2.94 -11.01 -4.67
C GLU A 61 3.78 -11.53 -3.49
N TYR A 62 4.08 -10.66 -2.52
CA TYR A 62 4.74 -11.08 -1.28
C TYR A 62 3.89 -12.06 -0.47
N LEU A 63 2.60 -11.75 -0.26
CA LEU A 63 1.68 -12.62 0.48
C LEU A 63 1.46 -13.97 -0.22
N GLU A 64 1.45 -13.99 -1.55
CA GLU A 64 1.35 -15.22 -2.34
C GLU A 64 2.63 -16.08 -2.22
N ALA A 65 3.81 -15.45 -2.24
CA ALA A 65 5.09 -16.15 -2.12
C ALA A 65 5.32 -16.74 -0.72
N GLU A 66 5.01 -15.99 0.34
CA GLU A 66 5.21 -16.44 1.73
C GLU A 66 4.03 -17.26 2.28
N GLY A 67 2.87 -17.18 1.62
CA GLY A 67 1.65 -17.82 2.04
C GLY A 67 0.99 -17.17 3.27
N LYS A 68 -0.16 -17.73 3.68
CA LYS A 68 -1.05 -17.12 4.69
C LYS A 68 -0.46 -17.02 6.11
N ALA A 69 0.66 -17.67 6.39
CA ALA A 69 1.30 -17.63 7.71
C ALA A 69 1.69 -16.19 8.12
N VAL A 70 2.08 -15.35 7.16
CA VAL A 70 2.49 -13.96 7.41
C VAL A 70 1.32 -13.04 7.80
N LEU A 71 0.08 -13.47 7.59
CA LEU A 71 -1.13 -12.75 7.99
C LEU A 71 -1.51 -12.98 9.46
N GLY A 72 -0.82 -13.90 10.14
CA GLY A 72 -1.17 -14.36 11.47
C GLY A 72 -2.48 -15.15 11.53
N LYS A 73 -2.79 -15.70 12.71
CA LYS A 73 -3.92 -16.62 12.92
C LYS A 73 -5.27 -16.03 12.49
N ASN A 74 -5.50 -14.75 12.78
CA ASN A 74 -6.78 -14.09 12.48
C ASN A 74 -6.89 -13.68 11.00
N GLY A 75 -5.77 -13.40 10.34
CA GLY A 75 -5.74 -13.05 8.93
C GLY A 75 -5.85 -14.27 8.01
N ALA A 76 -5.34 -15.43 8.45
CA ALA A 76 -5.33 -16.67 7.67
C ALA A 76 -6.72 -17.19 7.27
N LYS A 77 -7.78 -16.77 7.97
CA LYS A 77 -9.17 -17.14 7.66
C LYS A 77 -9.71 -16.47 6.38
N PHE A 78 -9.07 -15.39 5.92
CA PHE A 78 -9.51 -14.67 4.74
C PHE A 78 -8.85 -15.23 3.47
N THR A 79 -9.57 -15.18 2.35
CA THR A 79 -9.02 -15.52 1.03
C THR A 79 -8.05 -14.45 0.56
N ASP A 80 -8.47 -13.19 0.65
CA ASP A 80 -7.67 -12.01 0.31
C ASP A 80 -7.21 -11.25 1.56
N PHE A 81 -6.24 -10.35 1.37
CA PHE A 81 -5.83 -9.44 2.43
C PHE A 81 -7.03 -8.54 2.84
N PRO A 82 -7.46 -8.56 4.11
CA PRO A 82 -8.78 -8.06 4.49
C PRO A 82 -8.85 -6.55 4.74
N ILE A 83 -7.72 -5.84 4.65
CA ILE A 83 -7.62 -4.43 5.05
C ILE A 83 -7.07 -3.59 3.90
N LEU A 84 -7.61 -2.38 3.78
CA LEU A 84 -7.06 -1.31 2.98
C LEU A 84 -6.91 -0.09 3.89
N THR A 85 -5.70 0.44 4.00
CA THR A 85 -5.44 1.67 4.76
C THR A 85 -5.11 2.81 3.82
N LYS A 86 -5.80 3.94 4.00
CA LYS A 86 -5.67 5.13 3.18
C LYS A 86 -5.46 6.37 4.05
N LEU A 87 -4.80 7.37 3.49
CA LEU A 87 -4.87 8.75 3.93
C LEU A 87 -5.70 9.55 2.92
N ILE A 88 -6.58 10.42 3.40
CA ILE A 88 -7.58 11.19 2.64
C ILE A 88 -7.68 12.61 3.17
#